data_AF-A0A3L7PS10-F1
#
_entry.id   AF-A0A3L7PS10-F1
#
_cell.length_a   1.000
_cell.length_b   1.000
_cell.length_c   1.000
_cell.angle_alpha   90.00
_cell.angle_beta   90.00
_cell.angle_gamma   90.00
#
_symmetry.space_group_name_H-M   'P 1'
#
loop_
_entity.id
_entity.type
_entity.pdbx_description
1 polymer ?
#
loop_
_entity_poly.entity_id
_entity_poly.type
_entity_poly.pdbx_seq_one_letter_code
_entity_poly.pdbx_strand_id
1 'polypeptide(L)'
;MNSLGKTLVVFVTATSLGFAAFALSLVSGGPNWKGEAESAEITDDFVITTTPGEKPSYAVKTRRTGDAVGSSTPLLAEVVVAARQRQLKDAKELQTQLTQKIDQIKPVIAGIKALIPVDEAGVKARSEAFEKQLAELNTAIQAATTDFTAKGGEIQQTRKTAQERREEGFRLKNQLELLRNDLFAAEKQQKSLEDELIRAEENLKRLERREKQLKQQTGDYDK
;
A
#
# COMPACT_ATOMS: atom_id res chain seq x y z
N MET A 1 31.21 95.54 56.24
CA MET A 1 31.68 94.24 55.68
C MET A 1 30.48 93.54 55.04
N ASN A 2 30.40 93.55 53.71
CA ASN A 2 29.21 93.22 52.93
C ASN A 2 28.76 91.76 53.10
N SER A 3 27.55 91.56 53.63
CA SER A 3 26.88 90.26 53.77
C SER A 3 26.73 89.52 52.43
N LEU A 4 26.50 90.26 51.34
CA LEU A 4 26.40 89.73 49.97
C LEU A 4 27.64 88.95 49.52
N GLY A 5 28.85 89.39 49.91
CA GLY A 5 30.10 88.70 49.54
C GLY A 5 30.27 87.36 50.24
N LYS A 6 29.80 87.24 51.49
CA LYS A 6 29.87 85.98 52.25
C LYS A 6 28.91 84.93 51.69
N THR A 7 27.70 85.33 51.32
CA THR A 7 26.70 84.42 50.73
C THR A 7 27.14 83.95 49.34
N LEU A 8 27.75 84.83 48.55
CA LEU A 8 28.30 84.47 47.23
C LEU A 8 29.43 83.43 47.36
N VAL A 9 30.34 83.60 48.34
CA VAL A 9 31.43 82.64 48.57
C VAL A 9 30.89 81.27 48.97
N VAL A 10 29.94 81.20 49.90
CA VAL A 10 29.32 79.92 50.32
C VAL A 10 28.64 79.23 49.15
N PHE A 11 27.93 79.99 48.31
CA PHE A 11 27.29 79.45 47.11
C PHE A 11 28.32 78.91 46.13
N VAL A 12 29.34 79.70 45.77
CA VAL A 12 30.40 79.29 44.83
C VAL A 12 31.16 78.06 45.34
N THR A 13 31.45 77.97 46.64
CA THR A 13 32.09 76.78 47.21
C THR A 13 31.17 75.57 47.17
N ALA A 14 29.87 75.73 47.43
CA ALA A 14 28.90 74.63 47.34
C ALA A 14 28.73 74.14 45.90
N THR A 15 28.65 75.04 44.91
CA THR A 15 28.57 74.66 43.49
C THR A 15 29.86 74.02 43.00
N SER A 16 31.02 74.50 43.46
CA SER A 16 32.33 73.89 43.15
C SER A 16 32.45 72.48 43.73
N LEU A 17 32.01 72.25 44.97
CA LEU A 17 31.94 70.93 45.59
C LEU A 17 30.94 70.01 44.88
N GLY A 18 29.78 70.54 44.47
CA GLY A 18 28.81 69.79 43.67
C GLY A 18 29.37 69.37 42.31
N PHE A 19 30.09 70.26 41.63
CA PHE A 19 30.73 69.95 40.35
C PHE A 19 31.88 68.95 40.51
N ALA A 20 32.66 69.05 41.59
CA ALA A 20 33.70 68.08 41.92
C ALA A 20 33.11 66.70 42.25
N ALA A 21 32.01 66.63 43.00
CA ALA A 21 31.31 65.38 43.29
C ALA A 21 30.74 64.74 42.02
N PHE A 22 30.15 65.54 41.12
CA PHE A 22 29.67 65.05 39.83
C PHE A 22 30.81 64.56 38.93
N ALA A 23 31.92 65.31 38.84
CA ALA A 23 33.10 64.89 38.09
C ALA A 23 33.71 63.60 38.63
N LEU A 24 33.81 63.45 39.96
CA LEU A 24 34.25 62.20 40.60
C LEU A 24 33.30 61.03 40.31
N SER A 25 31.99 61.27 40.26
CA SER A 25 31.01 60.24 39.90
C SER A 25 31.14 59.77 38.45
N LEU A 26 31.54 60.65 37.52
CA LEU A 26 31.79 60.28 36.13
C LEU A 26 33.08 59.47 35.97
N VAL A 27 34.11 59.77 36.77
CA VAL A 27 35.39 59.03 36.74
C VAL A 27 35.25 57.62 37.30
N SER A 28 34.40 57.42 38.32
CA SER A 28 34.23 56.12 38.99
C SER A 28 32.96 55.34 38.62
N GLY A 29 32.00 55.97 37.94
CA GLY A 29 30.67 55.39 37.65
C GLY A 29 30.40 55.06 36.17
N GLY A 30 31.39 55.23 35.29
CA GLY A 30 31.26 54.87 33.88
C GLY A 30 31.22 53.34 33.65
N PRO A 31 30.64 52.87 32.53
CA PRO A 31 30.66 51.45 32.19
C PRO A 31 32.08 50.90 32.12
N ASN A 32 32.30 49.69 32.62
CA ASN A 32 33.58 49.00 32.51
C ASN A 32 33.79 48.46 31.08
N TRP A 33 34.16 49.35 30.16
CA TRP A 33 34.36 49.02 28.74
C TRP A 33 35.45 47.96 28.51
N LYS A 34 36.41 47.83 29.42
CA LYS A 34 37.43 46.77 29.36
C LYS A 34 36.83 45.40 29.70
N GLY A 35 36.05 45.33 30.78
CA GLY A 35 35.32 44.10 31.11
C GLY A 35 34.28 43.71 30.06
N GLU A 36 33.66 44.71 29.43
CA GLU A 36 32.71 44.49 28.34
C GLU A 36 33.40 43.99 27.05
N ALA A 37 34.56 44.55 26.72
CA ALA A 37 35.40 44.11 25.60
C ALA A 37 35.89 42.65 25.76
N GLU A 38 36.09 42.22 27.01
CA GLU A 38 36.53 40.87 27.38
C GLU A 38 35.35 39.92 27.70
N SER A 39 34.11 40.41 27.62
CA SER A 39 32.93 39.60 27.91
C SER A 39 32.76 38.48 26.87
N ALA A 40 32.22 37.34 27.30
CA ALA A 40 31.90 36.23 26.40
C ALA A 40 30.96 36.65 25.26
N GLU A 41 29.99 37.52 25.56
CA GLU A 41 28.99 38.00 24.59
C GLU A 41 29.59 38.79 23.41
N ILE A 42 30.74 39.44 23.61
CA ILE A 42 31.48 40.15 22.55
C ILE A 42 32.55 39.25 21.95
N THR A 43 33.30 38.54 22.80
CA THR A 43 34.47 37.77 22.35
C THR A 43 34.10 36.51 21.57
N ASP A 44 32.89 35.98 21.72
CA ASP A 44 32.39 34.85 20.92
C ASP A 44 32.26 35.20 19.43
N ASP A 45 31.70 36.38 19.12
CA ASP A 45 31.43 36.80 17.74
C ASP A 45 32.47 37.77 17.18
N PHE A 46 33.21 38.47 18.04
CA PHE A 46 34.12 39.56 17.66
C PHE A 46 35.51 39.44 18.29
N VAL A 47 36.51 39.98 17.61
CA VAL A 47 37.90 40.07 18.07
C VAL A 47 38.29 41.54 18.10
N ILE A 48 38.69 42.02 19.28
CA ILE A 48 39.16 43.39 19.49
C ILE A 48 40.68 43.39 19.49
N THR A 49 41.29 44.07 18.51
CA THR A 49 42.74 44.23 18.41
C THR A 49 43.15 45.60 18.92
N THR A 50 44.25 45.65 19.69
CA THR A 50 44.82 46.89 20.21
C THR A 50 46.21 47.11 19.62
N THR A 51 46.48 48.29 19.06
CA THR A 51 47.82 48.72 18.62
C THR A 51 48.44 49.61 19.70
N PRO A 52 49.54 49.18 20.37
CA PRO A 52 50.19 49.95 21.42
C PRO A 52 51.02 51.12 20.85
N GLY A 53 50.93 52.29 21.48
CA GLY A 53 51.65 53.53 21.10
C GLY A 53 51.27 54.71 22.00
N GLU A 54 51.82 55.91 21.72
CA GLU A 54 51.56 57.15 22.48
C GLU A 54 50.06 57.57 22.45
N LYS A 55 49.32 57.08 21.43
CA LYS A 55 47.85 57.06 21.38
C LYS A 55 47.42 55.62 21.01
N PRO A 56 46.89 54.82 21.95
CA PRO A 56 46.45 53.46 21.63
C PRO A 56 45.28 53.52 20.64
N SER A 57 45.25 52.59 19.67
CA SER A 57 44.15 52.46 18.70
C SER A 57 43.51 51.09 18.83
N TYR A 58 42.18 51.05 18.86
CA TYR A 58 41.36 49.85 18.99
C TYR A 58 40.62 49.59 17.66
N ALA A 59 40.46 48.33 17.28
CA ALA A 59 39.65 47.94 16.12
C ALA A 59 38.91 46.63 16.42
N VAL A 60 37.66 46.50 15.95
CA VAL A 60 36.90 45.24 16.00
C VAL A 60 36.87 44.60 14.62
N LYS A 61 37.06 43.28 14.62
CA LYS A 61 36.72 42.42 13.50
C LYS A 61 35.74 41.34 13.93
N THR A 62 34.90 40.90 13.01
CA THR A 62 34.04 39.73 13.22
C THR A 62 34.93 38.48 13.24
N ARG A 63 34.81 37.62 14.25
CA ARG A 63 35.63 36.40 14.40
C ARG A 63 35.41 35.43 13.25
N ARG A 64 34.17 35.30 12.77
CA ARG A 64 33.77 34.32 11.74
C ARG A 64 34.16 34.71 10.32
N THR A 65 34.06 35.99 9.96
CA THR A 65 34.30 36.47 8.59
C THR A 65 35.57 37.31 8.43
N GLY A 66 36.14 37.82 9.53
CA GLY A 66 37.29 38.72 9.50
C GLY A 66 36.96 40.16 9.12
N ASP A 67 35.68 40.48 8.87
CA ASP A 67 35.24 41.79 8.44
C ASP A 67 35.43 42.84 9.53
N ALA A 68 35.91 44.02 9.15
CA ALA A 68 36.03 45.15 10.06
C ALA A 68 34.65 45.69 10.46
N VAL A 69 34.44 45.85 11.77
CA VAL A 69 33.23 46.46 12.33
C VAL A 69 33.57 47.89 12.73
N GLY A 70 33.35 48.82 11.78
CA GLY A 70 33.66 50.23 11.95
C GLY A 70 35.14 50.60 11.69
N SER A 71 35.47 51.85 11.97
CA SER A 71 36.83 52.39 11.86
C SER A 71 37.63 52.18 13.14
N SER A 72 38.96 52.10 13.04
CA SER A 72 39.81 52.04 14.22
C SER A 72 39.79 53.38 14.97
N THR A 73 39.57 53.34 16.28
CA THR A 73 39.46 54.55 17.11
C THR A 73 40.30 54.45 18.38
N PRO A 74 40.73 55.57 18.96
CA PRO A 74 41.47 55.57 20.22
C PRO A 74 40.60 55.26 21.45
N LEU A 75 39.27 55.15 21.27
CA LEU A 75 38.29 54.93 22.33
C LEU A 75 37.74 53.50 22.29
N LEU A 76 38.10 52.68 23.27
CA LEU A 76 37.60 51.31 23.40
C LEU A 76 36.05 51.23 23.45
N ALA A 77 35.41 52.21 24.08
CA ALA A 77 33.95 52.28 24.19
C ALA A 77 33.25 52.30 22.82
N GLU A 78 33.80 53.06 21.86
CA GLU A 78 33.23 53.21 20.52
C GLU A 78 33.30 51.89 19.74
N VAL A 79 34.41 51.17 19.91
CA VAL A 79 34.68 49.86 19.30
C VAL A 79 33.73 48.79 19.87
N VAL A 80 33.55 48.75 21.19
CA VAL A 80 32.60 47.83 21.86
C VAL A 80 31.15 48.13 21.48
N VAL A 81 30.76 49.42 21.41
CA VAL A 81 29.42 49.84 20.98
C VAL A 81 29.17 49.45 19.51
N ALA A 82 30.16 49.61 18.62
CA ALA A 82 30.05 49.19 17.23
C ALA A 82 29.83 47.68 17.10
N ALA A 83 30.53 46.86 17.91
CA ALA A 83 30.32 45.41 17.96
C ALA A 83 28.89 45.05 18.43
N ARG A 84 28.40 45.66 19.52
CA ARG A 84 27.02 45.46 20.01
C ARG A 84 25.96 45.87 18.99
N GLN A 85 26.16 47.01 18.32
CA GLN A 85 25.26 47.47 17.27
C GLN A 85 25.23 46.49 16.08
N ARG A 86 26.38 45.92 15.72
CA ARG A 86 26.46 44.91 14.66
C ARG A 86 25.71 43.63 15.05
N GLN A 87 25.94 43.12 16.26
CA GLN A 87 25.24 41.94 16.79
C GLN A 87 23.72 42.13 16.79
N LEU A 88 23.25 43.30 17.25
CA LEU A 88 21.83 43.65 17.27
C LEU A 88 21.25 43.76 15.85
N LYS A 89 22.01 44.29 14.91
CA LYS A 89 21.60 44.34 13.49
C LYS A 89 21.48 42.94 12.90
N ASP A 90 22.49 42.10 13.06
CA ASP A 90 22.49 40.73 12.53
C ASP A 90 21.35 39.90 13.15
N ALA A 91 21.10 40.04 14.46
CA ALA A 91 19.98 39.41 15.14
C ALA A 91 18.62 39.89 14.62
N LYS A 92 18.44 41.19 14.37
CA LYS A 92 17.20 41.73 13.79
C LYS A 92 16.98 41.27 12.36
N GLU A 93 18.04 41.19 11.56
CA GLU A 93 17.97 40.67 10.19
C GLU A 93 17.56 39.20 10.20
N LEU A 94 18.17 38.37 11.06
CA LEU A 94 17.84 36.96 11.22
C LEU A 94 16.41 36.77 11.74
N GLN A 95 15.99 37.56 12.73
CA GLN A 95 14.61 37.56 13.22
C GLN A 95 13.63 37.87 12.10
N THR A 96 13.89 38.92 11.32
CA THR A 96 13.02 39.32 10.19
C THR A 96 12.92 38.20 9.15
N GLN A 97 14.04 37.59 8.78
CA GLN A 97 14.07 36.47 7.83
C GLN A 97 13.28 35.26 8.34
N LEU A 98 13.44 34.91 9.62
CA LEU A 98 12.72 33.78 10.22
C LEU A 98 11.23 34.07 10.34
N THR A 99 10.84 35.29 10.73
CA THR A 99 9.43 35.70 10.77
C THR A 99 8.79 35.60 9.39
N GLN A 100 9.45 36.08 8.34
CA GLN A 100 8.97 35.94 6.96
C GLN A 100 8.78 34.47 6.55
N LYS A 101 9.73 33.59 6.90
CA LYS A 101 9.61 32.14 6.63
C LYS A 101 8.44 31.51 7.39
N ILE A 102 8.25 31.89 8.65
CA ILE A 102 7.12 31.41 9.46
C ILE A 102 5.80 31.84 8.82
N ASP A 103 5.69 33.11 8.43
CA ASP A 103 4.48 33.65 7.80
C ASP A 103 4.18 32.99 6.45
N GLN A 104 5.21 32.60 5.69
CA GLN A 104 5.06 31.84 4.45
C GLN A 104 4.61 30.38 4.68
N ILE A 105 5.13 29.71 5.71
CA ILE A 105 4.85 28.28 5.96
C ILE A 105 3.51 28.08 6.67
N LYS A 106 3.10 29.01 7.52
CA LYS A 106 1.85 28.93 8.29
C LYS A 106 0.60 28.66 7.43
N PRO A 107 0.35 29.35 6.30
CA PRO A 107 -0.79 29.03 5.43
C PRO A 107 -0.65 27.67 4.74
N VAL A 108 0.57 27.23 4.41
CA VAL A 108 0.82 25.91 3.82
C VAL A 108 0.42 24.81 4.80
N ILE A 109 0.82 24.92 6.07
CA ILE A 109 0.42 23.99 7.13
C ILE A 109 -1.10 23.97 7.29
N ALA A 110 -1.74 25.13 7.28
CA ALA A 110 -3.20 25.21 7.37
C ALA A 110 -3.89 24.53 6.19
N GLY A 111 -3.39 24.75 4.97
CA GLY A 111 -3.89 24.10 3.75
C GLY A 111 -3.74 22.58 3.80
N ILE A 112 -2.57 22.08 4.18
CA ILE A 112 -2.35 20.63 4.33
C ILE A 112 -3.26 20.04 5.39
N LYS A 113 -3.41 20.68 6.55
CA LYS A 113 -4.30 20.22 7.62
C LYS A 113 -5.77 20.14 7.18
N ALA A 114 -6.20 21.02 6.28
CA ALA A 114 -7.55 20.98 5.73
C ALA A 114 -7.76 19.81 4.75
N LEU A 115 -6.70 19.32 4.10
CA LEU A 115 -6.76 18.19 3.16
C LEU A 115 -6.77 16.82 3.87
N ILE A 116 -6.11 16.70 5.02
CA ILE A 116 -6.06 15.46 5.82
C ILE A 116 -7.42 14.76 5.97
N PRO A 117 -8.51 15.42 6.45
CA PRO A 117 -9.79 14.74 6.64
C PRO A 117 -10.43 14.28 5.32
N VAL A 118 -10.17 15.00 4.21
CA VAL A 118 -10.65 14.62 2.88
C VAL A 118 -9.93 13.36 2.40
N ASP A 119 -8.62 13.31 2.56
CA ASP A 119 -7.80 12.15 2.20
C ASP A 119 -8.14 10.93 3.07
N GLU A 120 -8.29 11.11 4.39
CA GLU A 120 -8.71 10.05 5.31
C GLU A 120 -10.08 9.48 4.93
N ALA A 121 -11.05 10.33 4.59
CA ALA A 121 -12.36 9.90 4.12
C ALA A 121 -12.28 9.15 2.79
N GLY A 122 -11.45 9.62 1.85
CA GLY A 122 -11.24 8.98 0.55
C GLY A 122 -10.58 7.60 0.68
N VAL A 123 -9.55 7.49 1.52
CA VAL A 123 -8.87 6.21 1.82
C VAL A 123 -9.84 5.24 2.49
N LYS A 124 -10.63 5.70 3.47
CA LYS A 124 -11.62 4.86 4.14
C LYS A 124 -12.68 4.35 3.17
N ALA A 125 -13.26 5.22 2.34
CA ALA A 125 -14.26 4.83 1.35
C ALA A 125 -13.71 3.81 0.33
N ARG A 126 -12.45 3.98 -0.09
CA ARG A 126 -11.79 3.02 -0.97
C ARG A 126 -11.55 1.67 -0.29
N SER A 127 -11.15 1.68 0.99
CA SER A 127 -10.99 0.45 1.78
C SER A 127 -12.30 -0.32 1.88
N GLU A 128 -13.39 0.35 2.24
CA GLU A 128 -14.72 -0.25 2.33
C GLU A 128 -15.21 -0.80 0.99
N ALA A 129 -14.91 -0.11 -0.12
CA ALA A 129 -15.23 -0.60 -1.46
C ALA A 129 -14.45 -1.88 -1.81
N PHE A 130 -13.16 -1.95 -1.49
CA PHE A 130 -12.36 -3.15 -1.73
C PHE A 130 -12.78 -4.33 -0.84
N GLU A 131 -13.15 -4.08 0.42
CA GLU A 131 -13.69 -5.13 1.28
C GLU A 131 -14.98 -5.74 0.71
N LYS A 132 -15.89 -4.90 0.18
CA LYS A 132 -17.10 -5.37 -0.50
C LYS A 132 -16.78 -6.17 -1.76
N GLN A 133 -15.87 -5.68 -2.61
CA GLN A 133 -15.46 -6.39 -3.82
C GLN A 133 -14.81 -7.74 -3.51
N LEU A 134 -13.99 -7.82 -2.44
CA LEU A 134 -13.40 -9.08 -2.01
C LEU A 134 -14.45 -10.06 -1.49
N ALA A 135 -15.45 -9.58 -0.74
CA ALA A 135 -16.56 -10.42 -0.28
C ALA A 135 -17.36 -10.98 -1.47
N GLU A 136 -17.72 -10.12 -2.44
CA GLU A 136 -18.42 -10.51 -3.66
C GLU A 136 -17.62 -11.52 -4.49
N LEU A 137 -16.31 -11.28 -4.65
CA LEU A 137 -15.41 -12.19 -5.37
C LEU A 137 -15.34 -13.55 -4.68
N ASN A 138 -15.23 -13.59 -3.35
CA ASN A 138 -15.22 -14.84 -2.59
C ASN A 138 -16.53 -15.62 -2.78
N THR A 139 -17.68 -14.95 -2.75
CA THR A 139 -18.98 -15.59 -3.03
C THR A 139 -19.04 -16.13 -4.45
N ALA A 140 -18.55 -15.38 -5.45
CA ALA A 140 -18.51 -15.83 -6.84
C ALA A 140 -17.60 -17.07 -7.02
N ILE A 141 -16.44 -17.09 -6.36
CA ILE A 141 -15.51 -18.24 -6.38
C ILE A 141 -16.16 -19.47 -5.75
N GLN A 142 -16.83 -19.31 -4.62
CA GLN A 142 -17.54 -20.41 -3.96
C GLN A 142 -18.65 -20.98 -4.86
N ALA A 143 -19.48 -20.10 -5.44
CA ALA A 143 -20.54 -20.51 -6.36
C ALA A 143 -19.98 -21.27 -7.58
N ALA A 144 -18.91 -20.74 -8.20
CA ALA A 144 -18.25 -21.39 -9.33
C ALA A 144 -17.64 -22.75 -8.95
N THR A 145 -17.09 -22.88 -7.74
CA THR A 145 -16.52 -24.14 -7.23
C THR A 145 -17.62 -25.18 -7.01
N THR A 146 -18.77 -24.77 -6.46
CA THR A 146 -19.93 -25.65 -6.29
C THR A 146 -20.47 -26.13 -7.63
N ASP A 147 -20.65 -25.23 -8.60
CA ASP A 147 -21.13 -25.58 -9.93
C ASP A 147 -20.15 -26.51 -10.67
N PHE A 148 -18.85 -26.22 -10.60
CA PHE A 148 -17.80 -27.09 -11.16
C PHE A 148 -17.86 -28.51 -10.58
N THR A 149 -18.03 -28.62 -9.26
CA THR A 149 -18.14 -29.92 -8.58
C THR A 149 -19.39 -30.68 -9.01
N ALA A 150 -20.54 -29.99 -9.10
CA ALA A 150 -21.80 -30.57 -9.56
C ALA A 150 -21.67 -31.09 -11.00
N LYS A 151 -21.11 -30.28 -11.90
CA LYS A 151 -20.86 -30.68 -13.29
C LYS A 151 -19.86 -31.83 -13.42
N GLY A 152 -18.83 -31.85 -12.59
CA GLY A 152 -17.92 -32.99 -12.48
C GLY A 152 -18.66 -34.30 -12.14
N GLY A 153 -19.58 -34.24 -11.18
CA GLY A 153 -20.44 -35.36 -10.81
C GLY A 153 -21.37 -35.82 -11.95
N GLU A 154 -22.03 -34.88 -12.64
CA GLU A 154 -22.89 -35.17 -13.80
C GLU A 154 -22.11 -35.88 -14.93
N ILE A 155 -20.88 -35.44 -15.21
CA ILE A 155 -20.01 -36.05 -16.22
C ILE A 155 -19.66 -37.48 -15.83
N GLN A 156 -19.32 -37.73 -14.57
CA GLN A 156 -18.99 -39.07 -14.09
C GLN A 156 -20.19 -40.01 -14.19
N GLN A 157 -21.38 -39.54 -13.80
CA GLN A 157 -22.61 -40.31 -13.93
C GLN A 157 -22.94 -40.63 -15.38
N THR A 158 -22.81 -39.64 -16.27
CA THR A 158 -23.03 -39.81 -17.71
C THR A 158 -22.06 -40.84 -18.30
N ARG A 159 -20.78 -40.79 -17.91
CA ARG A 159 -19.78 -41.79 -18.32
C ARG A 159 -20.15 -43.19 -17.85
N LYS A 160 -20.58 -43.33 -16.59
CA LYS A 160 -21.00 -44.62 -16.03
C LYS A 160 -22.19 -45.19 -16.82
N THR A 161 -23.25 -44.41 -17.03
CA THR A 161 -24.42 -44.85 -17.80
C THR A 161 -24.06 -45.16 -19.26
N ALA A 162 -23.16 -44.40 -19.88
CA ALA A 162 -22.68 -44.69 -21.23
C ALA A 162 -21.91 -46.01 -21.30
N GLN A 163 -21.12 -46.34 -20.27
CA GLN A 163 -20.43 -47.61 -20.17
C GLN A 163 -21.42 -48.77 -19.99
N GLU A 164 -22.36 -48.66 -19.06
CA GLU A 164 -23.41 -49.67 -18.81
C GLU A 164 -24.22 -49.95 -20.10
N ARG A 165 -24.60 -48.91 -20.84
CA ARG A 165 -25.30 -49.05 -22.12
C ARG A 165 -24.46 -49.74 -23.20
N ARG A 166 -23.15 -49.50 -23.23
CA ARG A 166 -22.25 -50.19 -24.16
C ARG A 166 -22.16 -51.68 -23.82
N GLU A 167 -21.99 -52.01 -22.55
CA GLU A 167 -21.96 -53.39 -22.06
C GLU A 167 -23.28 -54.13 -22.37
N GLU A 168 -24.42 -53.47 -22.14
CA GLU A 168 -25.73 -54.01 -22.50
C GLU A 168 -25.88 -54.21 -24.01
N GLY A 169 -25.43 -53.26 -24.82
CA GLY A 169 -25.44 -53.38 -26.28
C GLY A 169 -24.64 -54.59 -26.78
N PHE A 170 -23.46 -54.83 -26.21
CA PHE A 170 -22.67 -56.04 -26.51
C PHE A 170 -23.39 -57.32 -26.08
N ARG A 171 -23.99 -57.33 -24.89
CA ARG A 171 -24.76 -58.49 -24.40
C ARG A 171 -25.93 -58.81 -25.32
N LEU A 172 -26.73 -57.81 -25.70
CA LEU A 172 -27.88 -57.97 -26.58
C LEU A 172 -27.46 -58.44 -27.97
N LYS A 173 -26.34 -57.91 -28.50
CA LYS A 173 -25.78 -58.38 -29.77
C LYS A 173 -25.42 -59.87 -29.73
N ASN A 174 -24.77 -60.31 -28.66
CA ASN A 174 -24.42 -61.73 -28.49
C ASN A 174 -25.67 -62.61 -28.36
N GLN A 175 -26.68 -62.17 -27.60
CA GLN A 175 -27.96 -62.88 -27.48
C GLN A 175 -28.69 -62.98 -28.83
N LEU A 176 -28.67 -61.91 -29.63
CA LEU A 176 -29.25 -61.91 -30.98
C LEU A 176 -28.54 -62.91 -31.90
N GLU A 177 -27.22 -63.01 -31.81
CA GLU A 177 -26.44 -63.97 -32.60
C GLU A 177 -26.77 -65.42 -32.21
N LEU A 178 -26.90 -65.70 -30.91
CA LEU A 178 -27.35 -67.01 -30.42
C LEU A 178 -28.76 -67.35 -30.94
N LEU A 179 -29.72 -66.43 -30.81
CA LEU A 179 -31.09 -66.65 -31.31
C LEU A 179 -31.13 -66.87 -32.83
N ARG A 180 -30.28 -66.20 -33.60
CA ARG A 180 -30.15 -66.44 -35.05
C ARG A 180 -29.62 -67.83 -35.35
N ASN A 181 -28.65 -68.31 -34.58
CA ASN A 181 -28.12 -69.66 -34.72
C ASN A 181 -29.17 -70.72 -34.34
N ASP A 182 -29.92 -70.49 -33.27
CA ASP A 182 -31.01 -71.37 -32.83
C ASP A 182 -32.14 -71.43 -33.87
N LEU A 183 -32.53 -70.27 -34.42
CA LEU A 183 -33.51 -70.19 -35.49
C LEU A 183 -33.08 -71.00 -36.71
N PHE A 184 -31.83 -70.84 -37.14
CA PHE A 184 -31.29 -71.61 -38.27
C PHE A 184 -31.26 -73.12 -38.00
N ALA A 185 -30.94 -73.54 -36.78
CA ALA A 185 -31.00 -74.95 -36.38
C ALA A 185 -32.45 -75.49 -36.42
N ALA A 186 -33.42 -74.71 -35.91
CA ALA A 186 -34.82 -75.06 -35.94
C ALA A 186 -35.36 -75.16 -37.38
N GLU A 187 -35.01 -74.22 -38.27
CA GLU A 187 -35.37 -74.28 -39.69
C GLU A 187 -34.81 -75.52 -40.39
N LYS A 188 -33.58 -75.93 -40.06
CA LYS A 188 -32.99 -77.17 -40.57
C LYS A 188 -33.73 -78.41 -40.06
N GLN A 189 -34.06 -78.45 -38.77
CA GLN A 189 -34.83 -79.54 -38.18
C GLN A 189 -36.22 -79.65 -38.80
N GLN A 190 -36.90 -78.51 -38.99
CA GLN A 190 -38.19 -78.48 -39.67
C GLN A 190 -38.12 -79.10 -41.06
N LYS A 191 -37.15 -78.68 -41.89
CA LYS A 191 -36.96 -79.28 -43.23
C LYS A 191 -36.70 -80.78 -43.16
N SER A 192 -35.88 -81.23 -42.21
CA SER A 192 -35.62 -82.67 -42.02
C SER A 192 -36.89 -83.44 -41.67
N LEU A 193 -37.73 -82.89 -40.79
CA LEU A 193 -39.00 -83.50 -40.39
C LEU A 193 -40.02 -83.48 -41.54
N GLU A 194 -40.05 -82.42 -42.35
CA GLU A 194 -40.87 -82.36 -43.57
C GLU A 194 -40.44 -83.45 -44.57
N ASP A 195 -39.15 -83.63 -44.80
CA ASP A 195 -38.62 -84.70 -45.66
C ASP A 195 -38.96 -86.10 -45.12
N GLU A 196 -38.87 -86.30 -43.79
CA GLU A 196 -39.27 -87.56 -43.14
C GLU A 196 -40.76 -87.83 -43.26
N LEU A 197 -41.61 -86.80 -43.09
CA LEU A 197 -43.05 -86.91 -43.26
C LEU A 197 -43.39 -87.34 -44.69
N ILE A 198 -42.79 -86.71 -45.71
CA ILE A 198 -42.99 -87.08 -47.12
C ILE A 198 -42.61 -88.55 -47.35
N ARG A 199 -41.46 -89.00 -46.83
CA ARG A 199 -41.04 -90.41 -46.94
C ARG A 199 -42.02 -91.36 -46.25
N ALA A 200 -42.51 -91.00 -45.06
CA ALA A 200 -43.48 -91.80 -44.32
C ALA A 200 -44.81 -91.91 -45.09
N GLU A 201 -45.30 -90.80 -45.66
CA GLU A 201 -46.50 -90.80 -46.50
C GLU A 201 -46.33 -91.66 -47.76
N GLU A 202 -45.18 -91.59 -48.42
CA GLU A 202 -44.90 -92.45 -49.59
C GLU A 202 -44.86 -93.93 -49.22
N ASN A 203 -44.24 -94.26 -48.08
CA ASN A 203 -44.20 -95.63 -47.55
C ASN A 203 -45.61 -96.12 -47.20
N LEU A 204 -46.43 -95.28 -46.57
CA LEU A 204 -47.82 -95.60 -46.26
C LEU A 204 -48.61 -95.85 -47.54
N LYS A 205 -48.52 -94.96 -48.55
CA LYS A 205 -49.14 -95.17 -49.87
C LYS A 205 -48.66 -96.47 -50.55
N ARG A 206 -47.39 -96.84 -50.41
CA ARG A 206 -46.86 -98.12 -50.92
C ARG A 206 -47.46 -99.31 -50.18
N LEU A 207 -47.56 -99.25 -48.86
CA LEU A 207 -48.14 -100.29 -48.02
C LEU A 207 -49.64 -100.45 -48.31
N GLU A 208 -50.40 -99.36 -48.40
CA GLU A 208 -51.82 -99.39 -48.80
C GLU A 208 -52.02 -100.02 -50.18
N ARG A 209 -51.17 -99.68 -51.16
CA ARG A 209 -51.21 -100.34 -52.48
C ARG A 209 -50.94 -101.84 -52.37
N ARG A 210 -49.97 -102.24 -51.55
CA ARG A 210 -49.63 -103.65 -51.33
C ARG A 210 -50.73 -104.39 -50.59
N GLU A 211 -51.38 -103.76 -49.61
CA GLU A 211 -52.54 -104.31 -48.90
C GLU A 211 -53.68 -104.58 -49.90
N LYS A 212 -54.01 -103.60 -50.75
CA LYS A 212 -55.03 -103.78 -51.81
C LYS A 212 -54.69 -104.94 -52.75
N GLN A 213 -53.43 -105.05 -53.16
CA GLN A 213 -52.97 -106.18 -53.99
C GLN A 213 -53.07 -107.52 -53.27
N LEU A 214 -52.71 -107.57 -51.98
CA LEU A 214 -52.82 -108.79 -51.18
C LEU A 214 -54.27 -109.21 -51.00
N LYS A 215 -55.19 -108.27 -50.68
CA LYS A 215 -56.63 -108.54 -50.60
C LYS A 215 -57.18 -109.13 -51.92
N GLN A 216 -56.73 -108.60 -53.07
CA GLN A 216 -57.08 -109.15 -54.38
C GLN A 216 -56.52 -110.57 -54.63
N GLN A 217 -55.35 -110.90 -54.07
CA GLN A 217 -54.71 -112.21 -54.24
C GLN A 217 -55.23 -113.28 -53.25
N THR A 218 -55.60 -112.90 -52.03
CA THR A 218 -56.14 -113.83 -51.02
C THR A 218 -57.63 -114.10 -51.16
N GLY A 219 -58.31 -113.43 -52.10
CA GLY A 219 -59.72 -113.69 -52.42
C GLY A 219 -60.72 -113.16 -51.38
N ASP A 220 -60.28 -112.31 -50.44
CA ASP A 220 -61.17 -111.59 -49.54
C ASP A 220 -61.72 -110.36 -50.27
N TYR A 221 -62.80 -110.59 -51.01
CA TYR A 221 -63.72 -109.54 -51.41
C TYR A 221 -64.51 -109.14 -50.17
N ASP A 222 -64.13 -108.02 -49.54
CA ASP A 222 -65.02 -107.32 -48.62
C ASP A 222 -66.36 -107.06 -49.34
N LYS A 223 -67.45 -107.59 -48.77
CA LYS A 223 -68.83 -107.22 -49.12
C LYS A 223 -69.13 -105.80 -48.69
#